data_AF-J3CLN0-F1
#
_entry.id   AF-J3CLN0-F1
#
_cell.length_a   1.000
_cell.length_b   1.000
_cell.length_c   1.000
_cell.angle_alpha   90.00
_cell.angle_beta   90.00
_cell.angle_gamma   90.00
#
_symmetry.space_group_name_H-M   'P 1'
#
loop_
_entity.id
_entity.type
_entity.pdbx_description
1 polymer ?
#
loop_
_entity_poly.entity_id
_entity_poly.type
_entity_poly.pdbx_seq_one_letter_code
_entity_poly.pdbx_strand_id
1 'polypeptide(L)'
;MGYERSTKQYPSIKQNMTEPDPLRLAWRDLIKQTIREVVTHPGLEPLASIQPAVARHAPGDEQSQIQALIIGELKRLHQGALARCGLRPSAFTAWRMARGY
;
A
#
# COMPACT_ATOMS: atom_id res chain seq x y z
N MET A 1 11.91 -9.07 -27.18
CA MET A 1 11.77 -8.71 -25.75
C MET A 1 10.50 -7.87 -25.65
N GLY A 2 9.41 -8.29 -25.03
CA GLY A 2 9.23 -9.43 -24.13
C GLY A 2 8.34 -8.96 -22.98
N TYR A 3 7.05 -8.76 -23.24
CA TYR A 3 6.09 -8.17 -22.29
C TYR A 3 5.66 -9.20 -21.21
N GLU A 4 6.64 -9.66 -20.45
CA GLU A 4 6.46 -10.61 -19.36
C GLU A 4 6.27 -9.87 -18.03
N ARG A 5 5.02 -9.80 -17.55
CA ARG A 5 4.60 -10.55 -16.34
C ARG A 5 3.18 -10.19 -15.85
N SER A 6 2.54 -11.22 -15.31
CA SER A 6 1.44 -11.14 -14.35
C SER A 6 0.13 -10.53 -14.82
N THR A 7 -0.58 -11.27 -15.66
CA THR A 7 -2.05 -11.40 -15.56
C THR A 7 -2.41 -11.89 -14.14
N LYS A 8 -2.71 -10.96 -13.22
CA LYS A 8 -2.99 -11.29 -11.81
C LYS A 8 -4.39 -11.86 -11.68
N GLN A 9 -4.51 -13.18 -11.71
CA GLN A 9 -5.71 -13.88 -11.26
C GLN A 9 -6.00 -13.49 -9.79
N TYR A 10 -7.24 -13.11 -9.49
CA TYR A 10 -7.66 -12.66 -8.16
C TYR A 10 -8.70 -13.62 -7.56
N PRO A 11 -8.26 -14.72 -6.91
CA PRO A 11 -9.19 -15.67 -6.28
C PRO A 11 -9.98 -15.02 -5.13
N SER A 12 -11.23 -15.43 -4.99
CA SER A 12 -12.25 -14.76 -4.17
C SER A 12 -12.03 -14.93 -2.66
N ILE A 13 -11.26 -14.02 -2.04
CA ILE A 13 -11.07 -13.97 -0.59
C ILE A 13 -12.04 -12.94 0.04
N LYS A 14 -13.10 -13.46 0.69
CA LYS A 14 -14.12 -12.67 1.40
C LYS A 14 -13.51 -11.87 2.56
N GLN A 15 -13.51 -10.53 2.52
CA GLN A 15 -13.31 -9.69 3.72
C GLN A 15 -14.00 -8.31 3.61
N ASN A 16 -15.03 -8.13 4.43
CA ASN A 16 -15.73 -6.89 4.85
C ASN A 16 -15.72 -5.64 3.94
N MET A 17 -16.91 -5.35 3.40
CA MET A 17 -17.66 -4.11 3.62
C MET A 17 -16.86 -2.81 3.86
N THR A 18 -16.33 -2.24 2.79
CA THR A 18 -16.74 -0.89 2.33
C THR A 18 -16.61 -0.91 0.81
N GLU A 19 -17.40 -0.11 0.12
CA GLU A 19 -17.54 -0.06 -1.34
C GLU A 19 -16.19 -0.19 -2.10
N PRO A 20 -16.09 -1.08 -3.11
CA PRO A 20 -14.82 -1.32 -3.80
C PRO A 20 -14.53 -0.19 -4.78
N ASP A 21 -13.89 0.87 -4.27
CA ASP A 21 -13.26 1.91 -5.07
C ASP A 21 -12.45 1.26 -6.23
N PRO A 22 -12.72 1.63 -7.49
CA PRO A 22 -12.18 0.90 -8.64
C PRO A 22 -10.67 1.09 -8.78
N LEU A 23 -10.12 2.25 -8.39
CA LEU A 23 -8.68 2.47 -8.34
C LEU A 23 -8.05 1.62 -7.23
N ARG A 24 -8.67 1.55 -6.05
CA ARG A 24 -8.20 0.68 -4.95
C ARG A 24 -8.25 -0.79 -5.31
N LEU A 25 -9.08 -1.22 -6.27
CA LEU A 25 -9.08 -2.59 -6.81
C LEU A 25 -8.02 -2.80 -7.91
N ALA A 26 -7.90 -1.87 -8.85
CA ALA A 26 -6.92 -1.93 -9.95
C ALA A 26 -5.48 -1.86 -9.41
N TRP A 27 -5.21 -0.86 -8.57
CA TRP A 27 -3.91 -0.56 -7.97
C TRP A 27 -3.67 -1.33 -6.66
N ARG A 28 -4.49 -2.36 -6.33
CA ARG A 28 -4.43 -3.11 -5.06
C ARG A 28 -3.10 -3.82 -4.77
N ASP A 29 -2.27 -3.98 -5.79
CA ASP A 29 -0.88 -4.46 -5.67
C ASP A 29 0.10 -3.33 -5.33
N LEU A 30 0.05 -2.22 -6.08
CA LEU A 30 0.88 -1.02 -5.84
C LEU A 30 0.65 -0.49 -4.42
N ILE A 31 -0.61 -0.38 -4.00
CA ILE A 31 -1.00 0.05 -2.65
C ILE A 31 -0.33 -0.84 -1.59
N LYS A 32 -0.42 -2.16 -1.73
CA LYS A 32 0.23 -3.11 -0.81
C LYS A 32 1.76 -3.01 -0.83
N GLN A 33 2.36 -2.83 -1.99
CA GLN A 33 3.81 -2.72 -2.15
C GLN A 33 4.34 -1.43 -1.50
N THR A 34 3.71 -0.29 -1.77
CA THR A 34 4.07 1.00 -1.15
C THR A 34 3.85 1.00 0.36
N ILE A 35 2.75 0.42 0.86
CA ILE A 35 2.55 0.24 2.31
C ILE A 35 3.68 -0.60 2.92
N ARG A 36 4.07 -1.70 2.26
CA ARG A 36 5.19 -2.55 2.70
C ARG A 36 6.50 -1.77 2.72
N GLU A 37 6.83 -1.05 1.64
CA GLU A 37 8.05 -0.23 1.52
C GLU A 37 8.13 0.82 2.64
N VAL A 38 7.04 1.53 2.90
CA VAL A 38 6.93 2.52 3.99
C VAL A 38 7.15 1.86 5.36
N VAL A 39 6.57 0.69 5.62
CA VAL A 39 6.73 -0.03 6.90
C VAL A 39 8.12 -0.66 7.05
N THR A 40 8.81 -1.01 5.96
CA THR A 40 10.19 -1.50 6.01
C THR A 40 11.25 -0.41 6.13
N HIS A 41 10.90 0.85 5.80
CA HIS A 41 11.80 2.01 5.89
C HIS A 41 11.32 2.99 6.98
N PRO A 42 11.47 2.64 8.27
CA PRO A 42 10.89 3.40 9.39
C PRO A 42 11.43 4.83 9.56
N GLY A 43 12.60 5.13 8.99
CA GLY A 43 13.22 6.46 8.99
C GLY A 43 12.86 7.34 7.78
N LEU A 44 11.96 6.91 6.88
CA LEU A 44 11.50 7.72 5.74
C LEU A 44 10.08 8.23 5.96
N GLU A 45 9.86 9.51 5.61
CA GLU A 45 8.53 10.11 5.57
C GLU A 45 7.63 9.32 4.60
N PRO A 46 6.44 8.83 5.03
CA PRO A 46 5.59 8.03 4.16
C PRO A 46 5.26 8.72 2.84
N LEU A 47 4.99 10.03 2.88
CA LEU A 47 4.72 10.84 1.69
C LEU A 47 5.88 10.82 0.68
N ALA A 48 7.13 10.94 1.17
CA ALA A 48 8.33 10.94 0.36
C ALA A 48 8.60 9.59 -0.32
N SER A 49 8.10 8.48 0.25
CA SER A 49 8.13 7.16 -0.40
C SER A 49 6.93 6.91 -1.32
N ILE A 50 5.74 7.42 -0.97
CA ILE A 50 4.51 7.23 -1.75
C ILE A 50 4.56 8.01 -3.06
N GLN A 51 4.96 9.28 -3.05
CA GLN A 51 4.97 10.13 -4.25
C GLN A 51 5.78 9.53 -5.42
N PRO A 52 7.07 9.16 -5.28
CA PRO A 52 7.84 8.58 -6.38
C PRO A 52 7.35 7.19 -6.77
N ALA A 53 6.85 6.38 -5.82
CA ALA A 53 6.29 5.06 -6.13
C ALA A 53 5.01 5.18 -6.98
N VAL A 54 4.09 6.07 -6.61
CA VAL A 54 2.85 6.31 -7.34
C VAL A 54 3.13 7.01 -8.67
N ALA A 55 3.99 8.03 -8.71
CA ALA A 55 4.35 8.73 -9.94
C ALA A 55 5.08 7.88 -10.98
N ARG A 56 5.80 6.84 -10.54
CA ARG A 56 6.47 5.86 -11.41
C ARG A 56 5.51 4.81 -12.00
N HIS A 57 4.36 4.58 -11.38
CA HIS A 57 3.46 3.48 -11.73
C HIS A 57 2.09 3.90 -12.28
N ALA A 58 1.57 5.06 -11.90
CA ALA A 58 0.24 5.55 -12.28
C ALA A 58 0.29 6.84 -13.12
N PRO A 59 -0.66 7.05 -14.04
CA PRO A 59 -0.78 8.29 -14.81
C PRO A 59 -1.20 9.46 -13.91
N GLY A 60 -0.74 10.68 -14.23
CA GLY A 60 -0.86 11.88 -13.38
C GLY A 60 -2.25 12.14 -12.79
N ASP A 61 -3.30 11.87 -13.55
CA ASP A 61 -4.71 12.02 -13.16
C ASP A 61 -5.09 11.12 -11.96
N GLU A 62 -4.64 9.86 -11.97
CA GLU A 62 -4.88 8.89 -10.91
C GLU A 62 -3.93 9.05 -9.71
N GLN A 63 -2.74 9.64 -9.90
CA GLN A 63 -1.68 9.70 -8.88
C GLN A 63 -2.19 10.31 -7.56
N SER A 64 -2.94 11.41 -7.61
CA SER A 64 -3.47 12.09 -6.42
C SER A 64 -4.47 11.21 -5.66
N GLN A 65 -5.34 10.48 -6.37
CA GLN A 65 -6.33 9.58 -5.79
C GLN A 65 -5.64 8.34 -5.15
N ILE A 66 -4.69 7.72 -5.86
CA ILE A 66 -3.93 6.57 -5.34
C ILE A 66 -3.09 6.98 -4.13
N GLN A 67 -2.46 8.15 -4.16
CA GLN A 67 -1.73 8.70 -3.00
C GLN A 67 -2.67 8.89 -1.81
N ALA A 68 -3.85 9.47 -1.99
CA ALA A 68 -4.86 9.64 -0.93
C ALA A 68 -5.34 8.29 -0.37
N LEU A 69 -5.57 7.28 -1.22
CA LEU A 69 -5.93 5.92 -0.81
C LEU A 69 -4.83 5.29 0.05
N ILE A 70 -3.56 5.38 -0.37
CA ILE A 70 -2.43 4.81 0.40
C ILE A 70 -2.27 5.51 1.75
N ILE A 71 -2.40 6.85 1.80
CA ILE A 71 -2.35 7.61 3.06
C ILE A 71 -3.52 7.23 3.98
N GLY A 72 -4.72 7.03 3.44
CA GLY A 72 -5.90 6.57 4.18
C GLY A 72 -5.72 5.18 4.79
N GLU A 73 -5.19 4.23 4.02
CA GLU A 73 -4.88 2.87 4.48
C GLU A 73 -3.73 2.88 5.50
N LEU A 74 -2.70 3.73 5.35
CA LEU A 74 -1.61 3.90 6.32
C LEU A 74 -2.09 4.53 7.63
N LYS A 75 -3.03 5.48 7.59
CA LYS A 75 -3.69 6.02 8.80
C LYS A 75 -4.57 4.98 9.50
N ARG A 76 -5.09 3.99 8.76
CA ARG A 76 -5.88 2.84 9.26
C ARG A 76 -5.02 1.57 9.45
N LEU A 77 -3.70 1.68 9.47
CA LEU A 77 -2.77 0.54 9.53
C LEU A 77 -2.69 -0.03 10.96
N HIS A 78 -3.69 -0.81 11.33
CA HIS A 78 -3.73 -1.55 12.59
C HIS A 78 -3.16 -2.97 12.44
N GLN A 79 -2.98 -3.68 13.56
CA GLN A 79 -2.35 -5.00 13.61
C GLN A 79 -3.02 -6.05 12.68
N GLY A 80 -4.35 -5.97 12.49
CA GLY A 80 -5.08 -6.82 11.52
C GLY A 80 -4.77 -6.52 10.04
N ALA A 81 -4.43 -5.27 9.71
CA ALA A 81 -4.03 -4.90 8.35
C ALA A 81 -2.62 -5.45 8.00
N LEU A 82 -1.73 -5.58 9.00
CA LEU A 82 -0.42 -6.20 8.85
C LEU A 82 -0.54 -7.68 8.46
N ALA A 83 -1.42 -8.43 9.14
CA ALA A 83 -1.70 -9.83 8.82
C ALA A 83 -2.20 -9.98 7.37
N ARG A 84 -3.10 -9.08 6.93
CA ARG A 84 -3.61 -9.01 5.54
C ARG A 84 -2.59 -8.55 4.50
N CYS A 85 -1.48 -7.95 4.92
CA CYS A 85 -0.35 -7.56 4.07
C CYS A 85 0.86 -8.52 4.18
N GLY A 86 0.80 -9.55 5.03
CA GLY A 86 1.93 -10.47 5.28
C GLY A 86 3.15 -9.80 5.94
N LEU A 87 2.96 -8.68 6.64
CA LEU A 87 4.04 -7.91 7.24
C LEU A 87 4.46 -8.50 8.60
N ARG A 88 5.78 -8.64 8.83
CA ARG A 88 6.29 -9.08 10.13
C ARG A 88 6.01 -8.00 11.19
N PRO A 89 5.46 -8.36 12.38
CA PRO A 89 5.17 -7.40 13.44
C PRO A 89 6.36 -6.51 13.82
N SER A 90 7.58 -7.07 13.84
CA SER A 90 8.82 -6.36 14.16
C SER A 90 9.07 -5.12 13.29
N ALA A 91 8.74 -5.18 11.99
CA ALA A 91 8.91 -4.04 11.08
C ALA A 91 7.91 -2.92 11.39
N PHE A 92 6.65 -3.28 11.66
CA PHE A 92 5.64 -2.32 12.09
C PHE A 92 5.97 -1.72 13.47
N THR A 93 6.48 -2.50 14.42
CA THR A 93 6.93 -1.97 15.70
C THR A 93 8.07 -0.96 15.51
N ALA A 94 9.06 -1.26 14.67
CA ALA A 94 10.14 -0.31 14.36
C ALA A 94 9.60 0.99 13.71
N TRP A 95 8.69 0.87 12.74
CA TRP A 95 8.02 2.01 12.09
C TRP A 95 7.18 2.85 13.05
N ARG A 96 6.45 2.20 13.96
CA ARG A 96 5.58 2.88 14.93
C ARG A 96 6.37 3.54 16.06
N MET A 97 7.49 2.94 16.48
CA MET A 97 8.47 3.54 17.40
C MET A 97 9.19 4.74 16.78
N ALA A 98 9.64 4.64 15.52
CA ALA A 98 10.28 5.75 14.81
C ALA A 98 9.36 6.97 14.61
N ARG A 99 8.03 6.76 14.62
CA ARG A 99 7.01 7.81 14.55
C ARG A 99 6.48 8.27 15.92
N GLY A 100 7.03 7.75 17.03
CA GLY A 100 6.76 8.22 18.39
C GLY A 100 5.32 8.00 18.89
N TYR A 101 4.81 6.77 18.81
CA TYR A 101 3.40 6.42 19.10
C TYR A 101 3.25 5.15 19.96
#